data_AF-A0A940TNS7-F1
#
_entry.id   AF-A0A940TNS7-F1
#
_cell.length_a   1.000
_cell.length_b   1.000
_cell.length_c   1.000
_cell.angle_alpha   90.00
_cell.angle_beta   90.00
_cell.angle_gamma   90.00
#
_symmetry.space_group_name_H-M   'P 1'
#
loop_
_entity.id
_entity.type
_entity.pdbx_description
1 polymer ?
#
loop_
_entity_poly.entity_id
_entity_poly.type
_entity_poly.pdbx_seq_one_letter_code
_entity_poly.pdbx_strand_id
1 'polypeptide(L)'
;MRMIKLSVFALVVFAVGMVWVGCSKPPEAEKEAARKAMDAAFAAGADKYAPAELEAANKVWDTAESQMKEEKYKEAKESYIGAKAAFDKAAAAVGAGRKAAADQANAEKEATGKARDAALSVGADKYAFSDLEAARRLWDTAESQMKEEKYKEAKGSYVEAKGAFEKAAAAAEAGKKAVADQAKAALKTLEAEWNKLRATAKKLEKKLKDKKQAWTADAKAIQEGLGKSKKMIASAPAEAKAKLDELKTTIDRWEATFKEMAASAKAKATKKKKS
;
A
#
# COMPACT_ATOMS: atom_id res chain seq x y z
N MET A 1 -88.92 -52.33 -7.70
CA MET A 1 -87.69 -51.71 -8.27
C MET A 1 -87.68 -50.17 -8.22
N ARG A 2 -88.23 -49.52 -7.17
CA ARG A 2 -88.17 -48.04 -7.02
C ARG A 2 -87.15 -47.55 -5.97
N MET A 3 -86.68 -48.41 -5.06
CA MET A 3 -85.71 -48.02 -4.02
C MET A 3 -84.23 -48.05 -4.45
N ILE A 4 -83.88 -48.73 -5.55
CA ILE A 4 -82.48 -48.80 -6.04
C ILE A 4 -82.07 -47.50 -6.78
N LYS A 5 -83.02 -46.79 -7.38
CA LYS A 5 -82.73 -45.57 -8.17
C LYS A 5 -82.45 -44.32 -7.32
N LEU A 6 -82.90 -44.28 -6.07
CA LEU A 6 -82.61 -43.18 -5.13
C LEU A 6 -81.22 -43.32 -4.48
N SER A 7 -80.73 -44.56 -4.27
CA SER A 7 -79.42 -44.84 -3.67
C SER A 7 -78.26 -44.50 -4.61
N VAL A 8 -78.41 -44.78 -5.92
CA VAL A 8 -77.38 -44.46 -6.93
C VAL A 8 -77.26 -42.94 -7.16
N PHE A 9 -78.36 -42.19 -7.07
CA PHE A 9 -78.35 -40.74 -7.24
C PHE A 9 -77.69 -40.01 -6.05
N ALA A 10 -77.86 -40.50 -4.83
CA ALA A 10 -77.21 -39.96 -3.64
C ALA A 10 -75.69 -40.18 -3.62
N LEU A 11 -75.21 -41.34 -4.12
CA LEU A 11 -73.79 -41.68 -4.19
C LEU A 11 -73.04 -40.87 -5.26
N VAL A 12 -73.70 -40.55 -6.39
CA VAL A 12 -73.14 -39.68 -7.45
C VAL A 12 -73.07 -38.22 -7.00
N VAL A 13 -74.06 -37.71 -6.27
CA VAL A 13 -74.03 -36.32 -5.73
C VAL A 13 -72.98 -36.18 -4.62
N PHE A 14 -72.76 -37.20 -3.79
CA PHE A 14 -71.71 -37.20 -2.77
C PHE A 14 -70.30 -37.32 -3.37
N ALA A 15 -70.13 -38.08 -4.46
CA ALA A 15 -68.87 -38.19 -5.20
C ALA A 15 -68.51 -36.90 -5.97
N VAL A 16 -69.49 -36.17 -6.49
CA VAL A 16 -69.28 -34.87 -7.16
C VAL A 16 -69.05 -33.73 -6.16
N GLY A 17 -69.61 -33.82 -4.95
CA GLY A 17 -69.39 -32.85 -3.86
C GLY A 17 -67.98 -32.88 -3.25
N MET A 18 -67.27 -34.03 -3.31
CA MET A 18 -65.90 -34.15 -2.79
C MET A 18 -64.81 -33.56 -3.70
N VAL A 19 -65.14 -33.12 -4.92
CA VAL A 19 -64.16 -32.57 -5.88
C VAL A 19 -63.93 -31.06 -5.68
N TRP A 20 -64.72 -30.38 -4.83
CA TRP A 20 -64.69 -28.92 -4.66
C TRP A 20 -64.04 -28.41 -3.36
N VAL A 21 -63.39 -29.27 -2.57
CA VAL A 21 -62.80 -28.90 -1.26
C VAL A 21 -61.27 -29.01 -1.23
N GLY A 22 -60.62 -28.78 -2.38
CA GLY A 22 -59.17 -28.97 -2.54
C GLY A 22 -58.35 -27.73 -2.94
N CYS A 23 -58.98 -26.58 -3.23
CA CYS A 23 -58.26 -25.33 -3.51
C CYS A 23 -57.62 -24.81 -2.21
N SER A 24 -56.51 -25.44 -1.83
CA SER A 24 -55.63 -24.93 -0.78
C SER A 24 -55.15 -23.55 -1.23
N LYS A 25 -55.58 -22.53 -0.49
CA LYS A 25 -55.25 -21.13 -0.78
C LYS A 25 -53.71 -21.01 -0.87
N PRO A 26 -53.16 -20.31 -1.88
CA PRO A 26 -51.72 -20.08 -1.99
C PRO A 26 -51.13 -19.49 -0.69
N PRO A 27 -49.91 -19.90 -0.28
CA PRO A 27 -49.28 -19.49 0.98
C PRO A 27 -48.66 -18.09 0.90
N GLU A 28 -49.46 -17.09 0.51
CA GLU A 28 -49.00 -15.71 0.29
C GLU A 28 -48.42 -15.06 1.55
N ALA A 29 -48.97 -15.38 2.71
CA ALA A 29 -48.48 -14.85 3.99
C ALA A 29 -47.06 -15.35 4.30
N GLU A 30 -46.79 -16.64 4.09
CA GLU A 30 -45.48 -17.24 4.30
C GLU A 30 -44.47 -16.75 3.25
N LYS A 31 -44.89 -16.59 1.99
CA LYS A 31 -44.07 -15.99 0.93
C LYS A 31 -43.67 -14.55 1.27
N GLU A 32 -44.61 -13.72 1.70
CA GLU A 32 -44.34 -12.33 2.11
C GLU A 32 -43.39 -12.27 3.32
N ALA A 33 -43.57 -13.16 4.31
CA ALA A 33 -42.70 -13.24 5.48
C ALA A 33 -41.26 -13.65 5.11
N ALA A 34 -41.10 -14.63 4.22
CA ALA A 34 -39.80 -15.04 3.69
C ALA A 34 -39.13 -13.91 2.88
N ARG A 35 -39.89 -13.17 2.08
CA ARG A 35 -39.39 -11.99 1.35
C ARG A 35 -38.92 -10.88 2.29
N LYS A 36 -39.68 -10.58 3.36
CA LYS A 36 -39.25 -9.62 4.39
C LYS A 36 -37.95 -10.05 5.07
N ALA A 37 -37.76 -11.34 5.33
CA ALA A 37 -36.52 -11.87 5.89
C ALA A 37 -35.35 -11.76 4.89
N MET A 38 -35.58 -12.02 3.60
CA MET A 38 -34.60 -11.79 2.54
C MET A 38 -34.15 -10.33 2.51
N ASP A 39 -35.09 -9.38 2.47
CA ASP A 39 -34.80 -7.94 2.48
C ASP A 39 -34.01 -7.54 3.75
N ALA A 40 -34.38 -8.09 4.92
CA ALA A 40 -33.66 -7.87 6.16
C ALA A 40 -32.22 -8.43 6.13
N ALA A 41 -32.01 -9.59 5.51
CA ALA A 41 -30.67 -10.17 5.34
C ALA A 41 -29.79 -9.29 4.43
N PHE A 42 -30.33 -8.78 3.32
CA PHE A 42 -29.62 -7.83 2.48
C PHE A 42 -29.36 -6.50 3.19
N ALA A 43 -30.33 -5.97 3.92
CA ALA A 43 -30.17 -4.75 4.71
C ALA A 43 -29.11 -4.91 5.82
N ALA A 44 -28.97 -6.11 6.38
CA ALA A 44 -27.90 -6.46 7.31
C ALA A 44 -26.54 -6.61 6.62
N GLY A 45 -26.47 -6.71 5.29
CA GLY A 45 -25.23 -6.91 4.55
C GLY A 45 -24.80 -8.37 4.45
N ALA A 46 -25.74 -9.31 4.46
CA ALA A 46 -25.46 -10.74 4.29
C ALA A 46 -24.77 -11.05 2.95
N ASP A 47 -25.02 -10.26 1.90
CA ASP A 47 -24.31 -10.36 0.61
C ASP A 47 -22.80 -10.14 0.76
N LYS A 48 -22.40 -9.25 1.67
CA LYS A 48 -20.99 -8.95 1.94
C LYS A 48 -20.41 -9.88 2.99
N TYR A 49 -21.12 -10.14 4.08
CA TYR A 49 -20.53 -10.76 5.27
C TYR A 49 -20.97 -12.20 5.53
N ALA A 50 -22.04 -12.66 4.90
CA ALA A 50 -22.54 -14.03 5.03
C ALA A 50 -22.98 -14.63 3.66
N PRO A 51 -22.12 -14.56 2.62
CA PRO A 51 -22.53 -14.94 1.26
C PRO A 51 -22.91 -16.42 1.15
N ALA A 52 -22.28 -17.30 1.94
CA ALA A 52 -22.59 -18.73 1.94
C ALA A 52 -23.99 -19.01 2.52
N GLU A 53 -24.34 -18.36 3.64
CA GLU A 53 -25.66 -18.47 4.25
C GLU A 53 -26.75 -17.85 3.36
N LEU A 54 -26.45 -16.73 2.71
CA LEU A 54 -27.37 -16.08 1.78
C LEU A 54 -27.61 -16.95 0.53
N GLU A 55 -26.57 -17.57 -0.04
CA GLU A 55 -26.70 -18.51 -1.15
C GLU A 55 -27.55 -19.73 -0.76
N ALA A 56 -27.32 -20.26 0.44
CA ALA A 56 -28.14 -21.37 0.97
C ALA A 56 -29.61 -20.97 1.13
N ALA A 57 -29.89 -19.76 1.62
CA ALA A 57 -31.25 -19.24 1.76
C ALA A 57 -31.94 -19.06 0.39
N ASN A 58 -31.23 -18.54 -0.61
CA ASN A 58 -31.75 -18.39 -1.97
C ASN A 58 -32.15 -19.75 -2.58
N LYS A 59 -31.38 -20.82 -2.37
CA LYS A 59 -31.75 -22.17 -2.85
C LYS A 59 -33.06 -22.68 -2.25
N VAL A 60 -33.31 -22.40 -0.97
CA VAL A 60 -34.57 -22.78 -0.31
C VAL A 60 -35.73 -21.95 -0.84
N TRP A 61 -35.52 -20.66 -1.07
CA TRP A 61 -36.49 -19.78 -1.71
C TRP A 61 -36.85 -20.23 -3.13
N ASP A 62 -35.86 -20.55 -3.97
CA ASP A 62 -36.09 -21.02 -5.34
C ASP A 62 -36.88 -22.32 -5.37
N THR A 63 -36.63 -23.21 -4.40
CA THR A 63 -37.41 -24.44 -4.22
C THR A 63 -38.87 -24.13 -3.88
N ALA A 64 -39.12 -23.17 -2.99
CA ALA A 64 -40.47 -22.73 -2.64
C ALA A 64 -41.20 -22.13 -3.86
N GLU A 65 -40.53 -21.28 -4.64
CA GLU A 65 -41.08 -20.70 -5.87
C GLU A 65 -41.39 -21.77 -6.93
N SER A 66 -40.55 -22.80 -7.06
CA SER A 66 -40.82 -23.94 -7.96
C SER A 66 -42.07 -24.70 -7.53
N GLN A 67 -42.18 -25.04 -6.24
CA GLN A 67 -43.35 -25.74 -5.70
C GLN A 67 -44.64 -24.91 -5.84
N MET A 68 -44.55 -23.59 -5.68
CA MET A 68 -45.68 -22.68 -5.90
C MET A 68 -46.16 -22.72 -7.36
N LYS A 69 -45.23 -22.68 -8.33
CA LYS A 69 -45.55 -22.80 -9.77
C LYS A 69 -46.16 -24.16 -10.15
N GLU A 70 -45.78 -25.21 -9.43
CA GLU A 70 -46.32 -26.56 -9.59
C GLU A 70 -47.65 -26.79 -8.83
N GLU A 71 -48.23 -25.73 -8.24
CA GLU A 71 -49.45 -25.77 -7.42
C GLU A 71 -49.37 -26.70 -6.19
N LYS A 72 -48.15 -27.01 -5.74
CA LYS A 72 -47.85 -27.80 -4.53
C LYS A 72 -47.88 -26.92 -3.29
N TYR A 73 -49.05 -26.38 -2.96
CA TYR A 73 -49.18 -25.29 -1.98
C TYR A 73 -48.76 -25.67 -0.55
N LYS A 74 -48.94 -26.93 -0.13
CA LYS A 74 -48.52 -27.38 1.20
C LYS A 74 -47.01 -27.45 1.32
N GLU A 75 -46.36 -27.99 0.30
CA GLU A 75 -44.90 -28.09 0.19
C GLU A 75 -44.29 -26.69 0.07
N ALA A 76 -44.86 -25.83 -0.78
CA ALA A 76 -44.42 -24.46 -0.94
C ALA A 76 -44.50 -23.68 0.38
N LYS A 77 -45.57 -23.88 1.17
CA LYS A 77 -45.70 -23.26 2.50
C LYS A 77 -44.54 -23.63 3.42
N GLU A 78 -44.23 -24.92 3.54
CA GLU A 78 -43.12 -25.40 4.37
C GLU A 78 -41.77 -24.87 3.85
N SER A 79 -41.56 -24.87 2.54
CA SER A 79 -40.36 -24.30 1.92
C SER A 79 -40.23 -22.81 2.16
N TYR A 80 -41.32 -22.02 2.15
CA TYR A 80 -41.27 -20.60 2.51
C TYR A 80 -40.94 -20.38 3.99
N ILE A 81 -41.47 -21.20 4.90
CA ILE A 81 -41.08 -21.16 6.33
C ILE A 81 -39.58 -21.45 6.46
N GLY A 82 -39.09 -22.47 5.75
CA GLY A 82 -37.67 -22.81 5.67
C GLY A 82 -36.82 -21.67 5.10
N ALA A 83 -37.28 -21.03 4.03
CA ALA A 83 -36.60 -19.90 3.39
C ALA A 83 -36.50 -18.71 4.36
N LYS A 84 -37.59 -18.38 5.06
CA LYS A 84 -37.59 -17.35 6.10
C LYS A 84 -36.52 -17.63 7.15
N ALA A 85 -36.50 -18.85 7.71
CA ALA A 85 -35.52 -19.24 8.72
C ALA A 85 -34.07 -19.20 8.19
N ALA A 86 -33.87 -19.57 6.92
CA ALA A 86 -32.56 -19.51 6.27
C ALA A 86 -32.08 -18.06 6.06
N PHE A 87 -32.95 -17.14 5.66
CA PHE A 87 -32.62 -15.71 5.58
C PHE A 87 -32.38 -15.09 6.95
N ASP A 88 -33.16 -15.43 7.97
CA ASP A 88 -32.92 -15.00 9.36
C ASP A 88 -31.53 -15.48 9.85
N LYS A 89 -31.14 -16.71 9.51
CA LYS A 89 -29.80 -17.25 9.79
C LYS A 89 -28.71 -16.47 9.05
N ALA A 90 -28.93 -16.12 7.77
CA ALA A 90 -27.98 -15.31 7.01
C ALA A 90 -27.80 -13.91 7.62
N ALA A 91 -28.89 -13.27 8.06
CA ALA A 91 -28.84 -12.01 8.80
C ALA A 91 -28.06 -12.13 10.11
N ALA A 92 -28.29 -13.21 10.89
CA ALA A 92 -27.56 -13.45 12.13
C ALA A 92 -26.05 -13.72 11.93
N ALA A 93 -25.67 -14.34 10.81
CA ALA A 93 -24.28 -14.65 10.49
C ALA A 93 -23.44 -13.41 10.14
N VAL A 94 -24.07 -12.29 9.75
CA VAL A 94 -23.39 -11.03 9.41
C VAL A 94 -22.41 -10.59 10.50
N GLY A 95 -22.82 -10.65 11.78
CA GLY A 95 -21.98 -10.18 12.89
C GLY A 95 -20.64 -10.93 12.97
N ALA A 96 -20.68 -12.26 12.80
CA ALA A 96 -19.49 -13.10 12.79
C ALA A 96 -18.63 -12.83 11.54
N GLY A 97 -19.25 -12.73 10.37
CA GLY A 97 -18.55 -12.42 9.12
C GLY A 97 -17.88 -11.05 9.12
N ARG A 98 -18.54 -10.05 9.71
CA ARG A 98 -18.02 -8.70 9.88
C ARG A 98 -16.82 -8.67 10.82
N LYS A 99 -16.90 -9.39 11.95
CA LYS A 99 -15.76 -9.57 12.87
C LYS A 99 -14.58 -10.23 12.15
N ALA A 100 -14.83 -11.33 11.42
CA ALA A 100 -13.78 -12.02 10.68
C ALA A 100 -13.11 -11.13 9.62
N ALA A 101 -13.90 -10.32 8.90
CA ALA A 101 -13.35 -9.35 7.93
C ALA A 101 -12.49 -8.28 8.62
N ALA A 102 -12.92 -7.77 9.77
CA ALA A 102 -12.15 -6.82 10.57
C ALA A 102 -10.83 -7.42 11.07
N ASP A 103 -10.86 -8.65 11.58
CA ASP A 103 -9.66 -9.36 12.05
C ASP A 103 -8.65 -9.54 10.91
N GLN A 104 -9.11 -9.90 9.70
CA GLN A 104 -8.26 -10.01 8.52
C GLN A 104 -7.66 -8.65 8.10
N ALA A 105 -8.46 -7.58 8.13
CA ALA A 105 -7.97 -6.24 7.81
C ALA A 105 -6.93 -5.74 8.82
N ASN A 106 -7.13 -6.03 10.12
CA ASN A 106 -6.15 -5.71 11.16
C ASN A 106 -4.84 -6.49 11.01
N ALA A 107 -4.91 -7.78 10.64
CA ALA A 107 -3.71 -8.56 10.34
C ALA A 107 -2.92 -7.95 9.17
N GLU A 108 -3.61 -7.52 8.11
CA GLU A 108 -2.95 -6.86 6.97
C GLU A 108 -2.40 -5.47 7.34
N LYS A 109 -3.11 -4.71 8.18
CA LYS A 109 -2.61 -3.45 8.76
C LYS A 109 -1.29 -3.64 9.51
N GLU A 110 -1.18 -4.69 10.33
CA GLU A 110 0.07 -5.00 11.04
C GLU A 110 1.20 -5.35 10.07
N ALA A 111 0.92 -6.20 9.07
CA ALA A 111 1.89 -6.57 8.04
C ALA A 111 2.38 -5.35 7.25
N THR A 112 1.46 -4.44 6.93
CA THR A 112 1.75 -3.19 6.24
C THR A 112 2.55 -2.23 7.13
N GLY A 113 2.27 -2.19 8.43
CA GLY A 113 3.07 -1.43 9.42
C GLY A 113 4.52 -1.90 9.46
N LYS A 114 4.76 -3.22 9.43
CA LYS A 114 6.11 -3.79 9.34
C LYS A 114 6.82 -3.39 8.05
N ALA A 115 6.12 -3.39 6.91
CA ALA A 115 6.69 -2.95 5.64
C ALA A 115 7.05 -1.45 5.65
N ARG A 116 6.19 -0.60 6.24
CA ARG A 116 6.48 0.82 6.45
C ARG A 116 7.73 1.03 7.30
N ASP A 117 7.83 0.33 8.43
CA ASP A 117 8.96 0.47 9.35
C ASP A 117 10.26 -0.03 8.68
N ALA A 118 10.19 -1.10 7.89
CA ALA A 118 11.32 -1.57 7.07
C ALA A 118 11.75 -0.50 6.05
N ALA A 119 10.82 0.14 5.33
CA ALA A 119 11.12 1.21 4.39
C ALA A 119 11.79 2.42 5.06
N LEU A 120 11.32 2.82 6.24
CA LEU A 120 11.96 3.87 7.03
C LEU A 120 13.36 3.47 7.50
N SER A 121 13.56 2.21 7.91
CA SER A 121 14.86 1.71 8.38
C SER A 121 15.97 1.79 7.31
N VAL A 122 15.61 1.61 6.04
CA VAL A 122 16.53 1.73 4.90
C VAL A 122 16.66 3.17 4.37
N GLY A 123 15.99 4.13 5.00
CA GLY A 123 16.09 5.55 4.68
C GLY A 123 15.24 5.98 3.50
N ALA A 124 14.06 5.37 3.29
CA ALA A 124 13.13 5.78 2.24
C ALA A 124 12.71 7.26 2.36
N ASP A 125 12.70 7.83 3.56
CA ASP A 125 12.46 9.26 3.80
C ASP A 125 13.51 10.16 3.13
N LYS A 126 14.74 9.67 2.96
CA LYS A 126 15.86 10.42 2.35
C LYS A 126 16.07 10.08 0.88
N TYR A 127 15.96 8.80 0.54
CA TYR A 127 16.38 8.29 -0.76
C TYR A 127 15.22 7.93 -1.70
N ALA A 128 13.98 7.87 -1.18
CA ALA A 128 12.79 7.49 -1.94
C ALA A 128 11.52 8.23 -1.45
N PHE A 129 11.65 9.53 -1.16
CA PHE A 129 10.60 10.33 -0.54
C PHE A 129 9.26 10.25 -1.29
N SER A 130 9.29 10.36 -2.63
CA SER A 130 8.08 10.32 -3.46
C SER A 130 7.35 8.96 -3.39
N ASP A 131 8.09 7.84 -3.41
CA ASP A 131 7.49 6.51 -3.27
C ASP A 131 6.94 6.29 -1.86
N LEU A 132 7.64 6.77 -0.82
CA LEU A 132 7.18 6.70 0.56
C LEU A 132 5.88 7.51 0.77
N GLU A 133 5.77 8.69 0.17
CA GLU A 133 4.56 9.52 0.24
C GLU A 133 3.38 8.84 -0.46
N ALA A 134 3.61 8.25 -1.64
CA ALA A 134 2.60 7.48 -2.34
C ALA A 134 2.08 6.30 -1.49
N ALA A 135 2.98 5.58 -0.82
CA ALA A 135 2.63 4.50 0.08
C ALA A 135 1.80 4.98 1.30
N ARG A 136 2.13 6.15 1.87
CA ARG A 136 1.37 6.76 2.97
C ARG A 136 -0.06 7.12 2.56
N ARG A 137 -0.28 7.64 1.35
CA ARG A 137 -1.63 7.95 0.86
C ARG A 137 -2.51 6.71 0.72
N LEU A 138 -1.92 5.58 0.29
CA LEU A 138 -2.63 4.29 0.24
C LEU A 138 -2.95 3.78 1.65
N TRP A 139 -2.02 3.90 2.59
CA TRP A 139 -2.26 3.59 4.01
C TRP A 139 -3.41 4.42 4.59
N ASP A 140 -3.41 5.74 4.36
CA ASP A 140 -4.45 6.64 4.86
C ASP A 140 -5.84 6.30 4.27
N THR A 141 -5.86 5.87 2.99
CA THR A 141 -7.07 5.36 2.34
C THR A 141 -7.59 4.11 3.04
N ALA A 142 -6.71 3.15 3.36
CA ALA A 142 -7.07 1.94 4.10
C ALA A 142 -7.57 2.25 5.52
N GLU A 143 -6.95 3.21 6.22
CA GLU A 143 -7.40 3.67 7.54
C GLU A 143 -8.79 4.34 7.48
N SER A 144 -9.10 5.09 6.42
CA SER A 144 -10.43 5.65 6.20
C SER A 144 -11.47 4.55 6.01
N GLN A 145 -11.17 3.55 5.18
CA GLN A 145 -12.06 2.41 4.94
C GLN A 145 -12.29 1.58 6.22
N MET A 146 -11.28 1.43 7.08
CA MET A 146 -11.43 0.79 8.40
C MET A 146 -12.42 1.55 9.29
N LYS A 147 -12.33 2.89 9.34
CA LYS A 147 -13.24 3.75 10.12
C LYS A 147 -14.66 3.71 9.59
N GLU A 148 -14.82 3.54 8.28
CA GLU A 148 -16.11 3.37 7.59
C GLU A 148 -16.63 1.93 7.65
N GLU A 149 -15.96 1.03 8.38
CA GLU A 149 -16.35 -0.38 8.54
C GLU A 149 -16.39 -1.18 7.22
N LYS A 150 -15.67 -0.69 6.19
CA LYS A 150 -15.48 -1.31 4.88
C LYS A 150 -14.27 -2.25 4.92
N TYR A 151 -14.36 -3.30 5.75
CA TYR A 151 -13.19 -4.10 6.10
C TYR A 151 -12.58 -4.90 4.93
N LYS A 152 -13.39 -5.34 3.96
CA LYS A 152 -12.89 -6.07 2.80
C LYS A 152 -12.10 -5.14 1.87
N GLU A 153 -12.59 -3.93 1.67
CA GLU A 153 -11.95 -2.87 0.91
C GLU A 153 -10.66 -2.42 1.62
N ALA A 154 -10.74 -2.17 2.92
CA ALA A 154 -9.60 -1.81 3.76
C ALA A 154 -8.46 -2.83 3.66
N LYS A 155 -8.80 -4.14 3.72
CA LYS A 155 -7.82 -5.21 3.53
C LYS A 155 -7.12 -5.08 2.16
N GLY A 156 -7.86 -4.87 1.08
CA GLY A 156 -7.30 -4.65 -0.25
C GLY A 156 -6.35 -3.45 -0.30
N SER A 157 -6.77 -2.30 0.25
CA SER A 157 -5.94 -1.10 0.29
C SER A 157 -4.70 -1.24 1.18
N TYR A 158 -4.73 -2.03 2.26
CA TYR A 158 -3.52 -2.36 3.01
C TYR A 158 -2.54 -3.21 2.20
N VAL A 159 -3.00 -4.21 1.44
CA VAL A 159 -2.13 -5.00 0.54
C VAL A 159 -1.43 -4.09 -0.49
N GLU A 160 -2.17 -3.14 -1.08
CA GLU A 160 -1.60 -2.17 -2.00
C GLU A 160 -0.57 -1.25 -1.32
N ALA A 161 -0.91 -0.72 -0.14
CA ALA A 161 -0.02 0.11 0.66
C ALA A 161 1.26 -0.64 1.03
N LYS A 162 1.15 -1.93 1.39
CA LYS A 162 2.29 -2.80 1.69
C LYS A 162 3.23 -2.92 0.49
N GLY A 163 2.70 -3.24 -0.68
CA GLY A 163 3.49 -3.30 -1.91
C GLY A 163 4.16 -1.96 -2.24
N ALA A 164 3.48 -0.84 -1.98
CA ALA A 164 4.06 0.49 -2.15
C ALA A 164 5.19 0.80 -1.15
N PHE A 165 5.07 0.38 0.12
CA PHE A 165 6.16 0.49 1.10
C PHE A 165 7.36 -0.39 0.73
N GLU A 166 7.13 -1.62 0.29
CA GLU A 166 8.20 -2.51 -0.20
C GLU A 166 8.93 -1.91 -1.41
N LYS A 167 8.19 -1.30 -2.34
CA LYS A 167 8.75 -0.55 -3.46
C LYS A 167 9.57 0.65 -2.97
N ALA A 168 9.07 1.42 -2.01
CA ALA A 168 9.81 2.55 -1.44
C ALA A 168 11.11 2.10 -0.77
N ALA A 169 11.11 0.95 -0.08
CA ALA A 169 12.32 0.37 0.50
C ALA A 169 13.35 0.00 -0.58
N ALA A 170 12.93 -0.65 -1.66
CA ALA A 170 13.81 -1.00 -2.78
C ALA A 170 14.38 0.26 -3.48
N ALA A 171 13.55 1.28 -3.68
CA ALA A 171 13.97 2.56 -4.24
C ALA A 171 14.98 3.26 -3.32
N ALA A 172 14.82 3.16 -2.00
CA ALA A 172 15.74 3.75 -1.03
C ALA A 172 17.14 3.12 -1.10
N GLU A 173 17.22 1.79 -1.16
CA GLU A 173 18.49 1.07 -1.34
C GLU A 173 19.16 1.43 -2.66
N ALA A 174 18.40 1.51 -3.75
CA ALA A 174 18.91 1.94 -5.05
C ALA A 174 19.43 3.39 -5.01
N GLY A 175 18.68 4.31 -4.40
CA GLY A 175 19.07 5.71 -4.23
C GLY A 175 20.34 5.86 -3.37
N LYS A 176 20.42 5.15 -2.24
CA LYS A 176 21.59 5.12 -1.36
C LYS A 176 22.83 4.63 -2.10
N LYS A 177 22.71 3.56 -2.89
CA LYS A 177 23.79 3.03 -3.74
C LYS A 177 24.23 4.05 -4.78
N ALA A 178 23.30 4.69 -5.47
CA ALA A 178 23.61 5.71 -6.48
C ALA A 178 24.38 6.90 -5.88
N VAL A 179 23.97 7.39 -4.69
CA VAL A 179 24.70 8.46 -3.98
C VAL A 179 26.08 7.99 -3.54
N ALA A 180 26.23 6.74 -3.08
CA ALA A 180 27.52 6.18 -2.70
C ALA A 180 28.48 6.12 -3.92
N ASP A 181 27.99 5.70 -5.08
CA ASP A 181 28.79 5.62 -6.30
C ASP A 181 29.18 7.01 -6.82
N GLN A 182 28.28 8.00 -6.74
CA GLN A 182 28.61 9.41 -7.00
C GLN A 182 29.68 9.93 -6.04
N ALA A 183 29.60 9.62 -4.75
CA ALA A 183 30.57 10.04 -3.75
C ALA A 183 31.95 9.39 -3.99
N LYS A 184 32.01 8.10 -4.38
CA LYS A 184 33.26 7.44 -4.78
C LYS A 184 33.90 8.09 -6.00
N ALA A 185 33.09 8.41 -7.01
CA ALA A 185 33.58 9.09 -8.21
C ALA A 185 34.13 10.49 -7.87
N ALA A 186 33.41 11.26 -7.06
CA ALA A 186 33.86 12.58 -6.59
C ALA A 186 35.14 12.50 -5.76
N LEU A 187 35.26 11.52 -4.85
CA LEU A 187 36.47 11.28 -4.07
C LEU A 187 37.68 11.03 -4.96
N LYS A 188 37.57 10.14 -5.96
CA LYS A 188 38.67 9.83 -6.89
C LYS A 188 39.12 11.06 -7.67
N THR A 189 38.18 11.87 -8.15
CA THR A 189 38.48 13.13 -8.86
C THR A 189 39.20 14.11 -7.95
N LEU A 190 38.71 14.31 -6.72
CA LEU A 190 39.30 15.25 -5.77
C LEU A 190 40.67 14.81 -5.26
N GLU A 191 40.92 13.51 -5.09
CA GLU A 191 42.25 12.99 -4.76
C GLU A 191 43.26 13.32 -5.87
N ALA A 192 42.86 13.22 -7.14
CA ALA A 192 43.71 13.58 -8.28
C ALA A 192 43.95 15.09 -8.38
N GLU A 193 42.91 15.91 -8.21
CA GLU A 193 43.03 17.39 -8.17
C GLU A 193 43.92 17.85 -7.01
N TRP A 194 43.73 17.27 -5.82
CA TRP A 194 44.52 17.55 -4.64
C TRP A 194 46.01 17.26 -4.84
N ASN A 195 46.34 16.11 -5.44
CA ASN A 195 47.74 15.75 -5.73
C ASN A 195 48.38 16.73 -6.72
N LYS A 196 47.66 17.16 -7.77
CA LYS A 196 48.13 18.19 -8.71
C LYS A 196 48.34 19.55 -8.02
N LEU A 197 47.43 19.91 -7.12
CA LEU A 197 47.49 21.16 -6.36
C LEU A 197 48.70 21.17 -5.42
N ARG A 198 48.96 20.07 -4.68
CA ARG A 198 50.17 19.93 -3.84
C ARG A 198 51.46 20.05 -4.64
N ALA A 199 51.52 19.41 -5.81
CA ALA A 199 52.69 19.52 -6.69
C ALA A 199 52.92 20.97 -7.16
N THR A 200 51.84 21.70 -7.44
CA THR A 200 51.89 23.12 -7.81
C THR A 200 52.34 24.01 -6.64
N ALA A 201 51.81 23.78 -5.44
CA ALA A 201 52.23 24.47 -4.21
C ALA A 201 53.74 24.32 -3.97
N LYS A 202 54.27 23.10 -4.14
CA LYS A 202 55.71 22.83 -4.01
C LYS A 202 56.55 23.62 -5.01
N LYS A 203 56.11 23.73 -6.27
CA LYS A 203 56.77 24.56 -7.29
C LYS A 203 56.72 26.05 -6.96
N LEU A 204 55.72 26.49 -6.22
CA LEU A 204 55.50 27.88 -5.82
C LEU A 204 55.93 28.19 -4.38
N GLU A 205 56.60 27.28 -3.69
CA GLU A 205 56.87 27.38 -2.24
C GLU A 205 57.55 28.71 -1.85
N LYS A 206 58.54 29.16 -2.62
CA LYS A 206 59.24 30.43 -2.37
C LYS A 206 58.33 31.66 -2.44
N LYS A 207 57.22 31.60 -3.19
CA LYS A 207 56.24 32.67 -3.35
C LYS A 207 55.08 32.56 -2.37
N LEU A 208 54.93 31.41 -1.71
CA LEU A 208 53.82 31.16 -0.80
C LEU A 208 54.00 31.83 0.58
N LYS A 209 55.10 32.54 0.84
CA LYS A 209 55.51 32.97 2.19
C LYS A 209 54.36 33.60 3.00
N ASP A 210 53.66 34.58 2.42
CA ASP A 210 52.59 35.31 3.10
C ASP A 210 51.29 34.50 3.26
N LYS A 211 51.16 33.40 2.50
CA LYS A 211 50.01 32.49 2.52
C LYS A 211 50.34 31.10 3.08
N LYS A 212 51.56 30.88 3.57
CA LYS A 212 52.08 29.54 3.93
C LYS A 212 51.30 28.91 5.06
N GLN A 213 50.95 29.70 6.07
CA GLN A 213 50.17 29.22 7.21
C GLN A 213 48.75 28.83 6.79
N ALA A 214 48.06 29.69 6.03
CA ALA A 214 46.73 29.39 5.49
C ALA A 214 46.74 28.14 4.60
N TRP A 215 47.71 28.03 3.69
CA TRP A 215 47.88 26.84 2.84
C TRP A 215 48.09 25.59 3.66
N THR A 216 48.94 25.63 4.69
CA THR A 216 49.23 24.46 5.52
C THR A 216 48.00 24.00 6.30
N ALA A 217 47.21 24.94 6.83
CA ALA A 217 45.97 24.65 7.52
C ALA A 217 44.93 24.01 6.57
N ASP A 218 44.67 24.63 5.42
CA ASP A 218 43.72 24.12 4.43
C ASP A 218 44.17 22.79 3.84
N ALA A 219 45.47 22.61 3.58
CA ALA A 219 46.05 21.36 3.09
C ALA A 219 45.79 20.19 4.05
N LYS A 220 45.96 20.45 5.35
CA LYS A 220 45.66 19.48 6.40
C LYS A 220 44.17 19.18 6.44
N ALA A 221 43.33 20.21 6.41
CA ALA A 221 41.87 20.07 6.42
C ALA A 221 41.36 19.27 5.20
N ILE A 222 41.92 19.50 4.00
CA ILE A 222 41.61 18.73 2.79
C ILE A 222 42.00 17.26 2.96
N GLN A 223 43.23 17.00 3.41
CA GLN A 223 43.71 15.62 3.59
C GLN A 223 42.87 14.85 4.62
N GLU A 224 42.56 15.47 5.76
CA GLU A 224 41.69 14.87 6.78
C GLU A 224 40.25 14.69 6.27
N GLY A 225 39.73 15.68 5.54
CA GLY A 225 38.39 15.64 4.95
C GLY A 225 38.22 14.53 3.92
N LEU A 226 39.19 14.33 3.02
CA LEU A 226 39.18 13.22 2.06
C LEU A 226 39.18 11.87 2.79
N GLY A 227 40.02 11.74 3.82
CA GLY A 227 40.09 10.55 4.67
C GLY A 227 38.77 10.25 5.41
N LYS A 228 38.12 11.28 5.98
CA LYS A 228 36.80 11.15 6.62
C LYS A 228 35.72 10.77 5.61
N SER A 229 35.65 11.47 4.47
CA SER A 229 34.67 11.22 3.42
C SER A 229 34.75 9.78 2.91
N LYS A 230 35.96 9.26 2.71
CA LYS A 230 36.19 7.86 2.31
C LYS A 230 35.56 6.85 3.28
N LYS A 231 35.65 7.10 4.60
CA LYS A 231 35.02 6.26 5.63
C LYS A 231 33.50 6.39 5.64
N MET A 232 32.99 7.61 5.40
CA MET A 232 31.56 7.92 5.42
C MET A 232 30.79 7.36 4.22
N ILE A 233 31.44 7.13 3.06
CA ILE A 233 30.76 6.63 1.84
C ILE A 233 29.94 5.35 2.11
N ALA A 234 30.41 4.47 3.00
CA ALA A 234 29.72 3.21 3.30
C ALA A 234 28.50 3.38 4.22
N SER A 235 28.56 4.30 5.18
CA SER A 235 27.53 4.45 6.22
C SER A 235 26.58 5.62 5.98
N ALA A 236 27.09 6.73 5.43
CA ALA A 236 26.39 7.99 5.20
C ALA A 236 26.82 8.61 3.86
N PRO A 237 26.46 8.01 2.71
CA PRO A 237 26.94 8.44 1.41
C PRO A 237 26.53 9.88 1.05
N ALA A 238 25.35 10.33 1.47
CA ALA A 238 24.90 11.71 1.28
C ALA A 238 25.79 12.72 2.01
N GLU A 239 26.14 12.45 3.27
CA GLU A 239 27.02 13.31 4.07
C GLU A 239 28.45 13.29 3.51
N ALA A 240 28.92 12.12 3.06
CA ALA A 240 30.21 12.01 2.38
C ALA A 240 30.26 12.88 1.12
N LYS A 241 29.19 12.85 0.31
CA LYS A 241 29.08 13.68 -0.90
C LYS A 241 29.11 15.17 -0.57
N ALA A 242 28.29 15.62 0.40
CA ALA A 242 28.29 17.01 0.83
C ALA A 242 29.68 17.46 1.31
N LYS A 243 30.39 16.61 2.07
CA LYS A 243 31.75 16.91 2.52
C LYS A 243 32.75 17.03 1.36
N LEU A 244 32.63 16.17 0.35
CA LEU A 244 33.47 16.24 -0.85
C LEU A 244 33.23 17.53 -1.63
N ASP A 245 31.98 18.00 -1.73
CA ASP A 245 31.65 19.26 -2.40
C ASP A 245 32.24 20.50 -1.67
N GLU A 246 32.29 20.49 -0.33
CA GLU A 246 33.01 21.51 0.46
C GLU A 246 34.53 21.50 0.19
N LEU A 247 35.13 20.30 0.15
CA LEU A 247 36.55 20.13 -0.14
C LEU A 247 36.91 20.61 -1.54
N LYS A 248 36.03 20.34 -2.51
CA LYS A 248 36.18 20.83 -3.88
C LYS A 248 36.29 22.35 -3.93
N THR A 249 35.40 23.05 -3.22
CA THR A 249 35.42 24.52 -3.15
C THR A 249 36.76 25.06 -2.61
N THR A 250 37.36 24.36 -1.64
CA THR A 250 38.66 24.75 -1.08
C THR A 250 39.81 24.48 -2.05
N ILE A 251 39.78 23.33 -2.75
CA ILE A 251 40.76 22.99 -3.79
C ILE A 251 40.72 24.01 -4.93
N ASP A 252 39.53 24.33 -5.45
CA ASP A 252 39.34 25.26 -6.56
C ASP A 252 39.84 26.69 -6.20
N ARG A 253 39.60 27.14 -4.95
CA ARG A 253 40.11 28.42 -4.42
C ARG A 253 41.64 28.49 -4.46
N TRP A 254 42.30 27.42 -4.02
CA TRP A 254 43.76 27.36 -4.03
C TRP A 254 44.33 27.23 -5.44
N GLU A 255 43.66 26.52 -6.32
CA GLU A 255 44.04 26.45 -7.73
C GLU A 255 44.03 27.84 -8.38
N ALA A 256 42.97 28.62 -8.16
CA ALA A 256 42.88 30.00 -8.62
C ALA A 256 44.00 30.88 -8.03
N THR A 257 44.21 30.78 -6.71
CA THR A 257 45.28 31.51 -6.01
C THR A 257 46.66 31.18 -6.59
N PHE A 258 46.93 29.92 -6.93
CA PHE A 258 48.20 29.49 -7.52
C PHE A 258 48.35 29.97 -8.97
N LYS A 259 47.27 29.98 -9.76
CA LYS A 259 47.24 30.55 -11.11
C LYS A 259 47.60 32.05 -11.09
N GLU A 260 47.03 32.83 -10.17
CA GLU A 260 47.35 34.26 -10.01
C GLU A 260 48.81 34.50 -9.58
N MET A 261 49.33 33.71 -8.63
CA MET A 261 50.73 33.78 -8.21
C MET A 261 51.71 33.38 -9.34
N ALA A 262 51.31 32.48 -10.23
CA ALA A 262 52.10 32.13 -11.41
C ALA A 262 52.09 33.26 -12.45
N ALA A 263 50.94 33.91 -12.69
CA ALA A 263 50.80 35.01 -13.65
C ALA A 263 51.57 36.27 -13.21
N SER A 264 51.43 36.68 -11.95
CA SER A 264 52.14 37.85 -11.40
C SER A 264 53.67 37.73 -11.48
N ALA A 265 54.20 36.53 -11.38
CA ALA A 265 55.63 36.28 -11.52
C ALA A 265 56.13 36.45 -12.96
N LYS A 266 55.32 36.06 -13.96
CA LYS A 266 55.68 36.27 -15.38
C LYS A 266 55.75 37.77 -15.70
N ALA A 267 54.83 38.58 -15.18
CA ALA A 267 54.80 40.03 -15.40
C ALA A 267 56.00 40.78 -14.79
N LYS A 268 56.49 40.35 -13.61
CA LYS A 268 57.68 40.95 -12.99
C LYS A 268 58.97 40.63 -13.76
N ALA A 269 59.07 39.44 -14.35
CA ALA A 269 60.24 39.03 -15.13
C ALA A 269 60.38 39.80 -16.46
N THR A 270 59.27 40.12 -17.13
CA THR A 270 59.28 40.90 -18.39
C THR A 270 59.61 42.37 -18.18
N LYS A 271 59.21 43.00 -17.06
CA LYS A 271 59.61 44.38 -16.75
C LYS A 271 61.11 44.53 -16.48
N LYS A 272 61.75 43.54 -15.84
CA LYS A 272 63.19 43.56 -15.53
C LYS A 272 64.09 43.32 -16.75
N LYS A 273 63.52 42.91 -17.89
CA LYS A 273 64.25 42.69 -19.16
C LYS A 273 64.15 43.86 -20.14
N LYS A 274 63.30 44.86 -19.82
CA LYS A 274 63.09 46.08 -20.61
C LYS A 274 63.65 47.35 -19.93
N SER A 275 64.28 47.17 -18.77
CA SER A 275 65.08 48.16 -18.05
C SER A 275 66.53 47.72 -18.10
#